data_AF-A0A1Z4JK52-F1
#
_entry.id   AF-A0A1Z4JK52-F1
#
_cell.length_a   1.000
_cell.length_b   1.000
_cell.length_c   1.000
_cell.angle_alpha   90.00
_cell.angle_beta   90.00
_cell.angle_gamma   90.00
#
_symmetry.space_group_name_H-M   'P 1'
#
loop_
_entity.id
_entity.type
_entity.pdbx_description
1 polymer ?
#
loop_
_entity_poly.entity_id
_entity_poly.type
_entity_poly.pdbx_seq_one_letter_code
_entity_poly.pdbx_strand_id
1 'polypeptide(L)' 'MIDLNNADVRAFQAYPGMYPTLAKKILQNAPYSKVTDVLDIPGLVDTQKKLLEKNLDNFTVSEIPDRFIDDRTDS' A
#
# COMPACT_ATOMS: atom_id res chain seq x y z
N MET A 1 6.34 10.96 0.95
CA MET A 1 6.50 9.50 1.03
C MET A 1 5.32 8.89 1.79
N ILE A 2 4.85 7.70 1.41
CA ILE A 2 3.82 6.92 2.09
C ILE A 2 4.47 5.68 2.71
N ASP A 3 4.19 5.40 3.99
CA ASP A 3 4.49 4.10 4.58
C ASP A 3 3.37 3.12 4.27
N LEU A 4 3.63 2.13 3.41
CA LEU A 4 2.60 1.20 2.94
C LEU A 4 2.02 0.32 4.06
N ASN A 5 2.76 0.13 5.16
CA ASN A 5 2.33 -0.70 6.28
C ASN A 5 1.52 0.08 7.33
N ASN A 6 1.62 1.41 7.35
CA ASN A 6 1.09 2.25 8.43
C ASN A 6 0.24 3.44 7.96
N ALA A 7 0.15 3.69 6.65
CA ALA A 7 -0.57 4.84 6.13
C ALA A 7 -2.10 4.70 6.23
N ASP A 8 -2.76 5.86 6.37
CA ASP A 8 -4.20 6.00 6.16
C ASP A 8 -4.54 6.04 4.66
N VAL A 9 -5.72 5.55 4.29
CA VAL A 9 -6.20 5.53 2.89
C VAL A 9 -6.17 6.92 2.22
N ARG A 10 -6.30 8.01 2.98
CA ARG A 10 -6.26 9.39 2.49
C ARG A 10 -4.86 9.80 2.02
N ALA A 11 -3.79 9.17 2.51
CA ALA A 11 -2.42 9.45 2.06
C ALA A 11 -2.26 9.25 0.53
N PHE A 12 -3.02 8.32 -0.03
CA PHE A 12 -3.02 8.01 -1.46
C PHE A 12 -3.75 9.04 -2.33
N GLN A 13 -4.49 9.99 -1.74
CA GLN A 13 -5.15 11.06 -2.50
C GLN A 13 -4.15 12.00 -3.18
N ALA A 14 -2.92 12.10 -2.65
CA ALA A 14 -1.84 12.87 -3.24
C ALA A 14 -1.26 12.25 -4.54
N TYR A 15 -1.66 11.02 -4.89
CA TYR A 15 -1.13 10.26 -6.02
C TYR A 15 -2.26 9.92 -7.00
N PRO A 16 -2.41 10.70 -8.10
CA PRO A 16 -3.49 10.52 -9.06
C PRO A 16 -3.60 9.07 -9.57
N GLY A 17 -4.81 8.52 -9.53
CA GLY A 17 -5.09 7.13 -9.95
C GLY A 17 -4.93 6.08 -8.86
N MET A 18 -4.44 6.43 -7.66
CA MET A 18 -4.33 5.48 -6.55
C MET A 18 -5.60 5.40 -5.70
N TYR A 19 -6.27 6.53 -5.44
CA TYR A 19 -7.48 6.58 -4.62
C TYR A 19 -8.77 6.37 -5.45
N PRO A 20 -9.80 5.66 -4.93
CA PRO A 20 -9.81 4.86 -3.71
C PRO A 20 -9.38 3.40 -3.92
N THR A 21 -9.51 2.88 -5.15
CA THR A 21 -9.49 1.44 -5.43
C THR A 21 -8.12 0.79 -5.21
N LEU A 22 -7.05 1.40 -5.74
CA LEU A 22 -5.71 0.84 -5.61
C LEU A 22 -5.18 1.01 -4.18
N ALA A 23 -5.48 2.14 -3.54
CA ALA A 23 -5.19 2.37 -2.13
C ALA A 23 -5.78 1.28 -1.23
N LYS A 24 -7.05 0.91 -1.43
CA LYS A 24 -7.69 -0.18 -0.68
C LYS A 24 -6.95 -1.51 -0.88
N LYS A 25 -6.60 -1.87 -2.12
CA LYS A 25 -5.83 -3.10 -2.40
C LYS A 25 -4.49 -3.10 -1.67
N ILE A 26 -3.77 -1.97 -1.70
CA ILE A 26 -2.48 -1.83 -1.01
C ILE A 26 -2.65 -2.07 0.50
N LEU A 27 -3.63 -1.43 1.13
CA LEU A 27 -3.84 -1.57 2.57
C LEU A 27 -4.30 -2.98 2.97
N GLN A 28 -5.11 -3.64 2.14
CA GLN A 28 -5.58 -5.01 2.39
C GLN A 28 -4.52 -6.08 2.23
N ASN A 29 -3.43 -5.80 1.51
CA ASN A 29 -2.32 -6.73 1.30
C ASN A 29 -1.07 -6.35 2.12
N ALA A 30 -1.14 -5.31 2.95
CA ALA A 30 -0.13 -5.02 3.96
C ALA A 30 -0.21 -6.07 5.10
N PRO A 31 0.90 -6.37 5.82
CA PRO A 31 2.22 -5.74 5.69
C PRO A 31 3.07 -6.24 4.52
N TYR A 32 3.97 -5.37 4.06
CA TYR A 32 5.01 -5.64 3.07
C TYR A 32 6.39 -5.68 3.75
N SER A 33 7.28 -6.55 3.25
CA SER A 33 8.66 -6.66 3.75
C SER A 33 9.59 -5.65 3.09
N LYS A 34 9.33 -5.31 1.83
CA LYS A 34 10.02 -4.28 1.05
C LYS A 34 9.04 -3.56 0.14
N VAL A 35 9.38 -2.35 -0.28
CA VAL A 35 8.53 -1.51 -1.13
C VAL A 35 8.07 -2.23 -2.41
N THR A 36 8.93 -3.04 -3.04
CA THR A 36 8.60 -3.72 -4.30
C THR A 36 7.52 -4.80 -4.17
N ASP A 37 7.26 -5.32 -2.97
CA ASP A 37 6.25 -6.36 -2.74
C ASP A 37 4.83 -5.87 -3.10
N VAL A 38 4.62 -4.55 -3.14
CA VAL A 38 3.37 -3.94 -3.59
C VAL A 38 3.02 -4.29 -5.04
N LEU A 39 4.00 -4.70 -5.86
CA LEU A 39 3.81 -5.11 -7.25
C LEU A 39 3.28 -6.55 -7.38
N ASP A 40 3.31 -7.32 -6.29
CA ASP A 40 2.89 -8.72 -6.25
C ASP A 40 1.44 -8.88 -5.74
N ILE A 41 0.73 -7.77 -5.50
CA ILE A 41 -0.67 -7.78 -5.09
C ILE A 41 -1.52 -8.58 -6.11
N PRO A 42 -2.28 -9.60 -5.67
CA PRO A 42 -3.15 -10.35 -6.55
C PRO A 42 -4.19 -9.48 -7.25
N GLY A 43 -4.38 -9.71 -8.55
CA GLY A 43 -5.41 -9.03 -9.35
C GLY A 43 -5.09 -7.58 -9.70
N LEU A 44 -3.82 -7.17 -9.67
CA LEU A 44 -3.38 -5.93 -10.35
C LEU A 44 -3.54 -6.08 -11.86
N VAL A 45 -4.08 -5.05 -12.50
CA VAL A 45 -4.02 -4.90 -13.96
C VAL A 45 -2.77 -4.12 -14.37
N ASP A 46 -2.34 -4.24 -15.62
CA ASP A 46 -1.11 -3.61 -16.13
C ASP A 46 -1.01 -2.11 -15.84
N THR A 47 -2.12 -1.39 -15.93
CA THR A 47 -2.17 0.05 -15.64
C THR A 47 -1.92 0.36 -14.17
N GLN A 48 -2.41 -0.48 -13.25
CA GLN A 48 -2.16 -0.36 -11.82
C GLN A 48 -0.70 -0.70 -11.50
N LYS A 49 -0.17 -1.77 -12.08
CA LYS A 49 1.24 -2.16 -11.89
C LYS A 49 2.20 -1.06 -12.35
N LYS A 50 2.00 -0.52 -13.56
CA LYS A 50 2.79 0.61 -14.08
C LYS A 50 2.67 1.86 -13.22
N LEU A 51 1.49 2.11 -12.63
CA LEU A 51 1.31 3.26 -11.73
C LEU A 51 2.10 3.08 -10.44
N LEU A 52 2.13 1.88 -9.87
CA LEU A 52 2.93 1.55 -8.69
C LEU A 52 4.42 1.67 -9.00
N GLU A 53 4.90 1.09 -10.10
CA GLU A 53 6.30 1.17 -10.55
C GLU A 53 6.79 2.63 -10.64
N LYS A 54 5.97 3.53 -11.20
CA LYS A 54 6.29 4.97 -11.30
C LYS A 54 6.37 5.71 -9.97
N ASN A 55 5.86 5.12 -8.89
CA ASN A 55 5.75 5.76 -7.59
C ASN A 55 6.51 5.03 -6.48
N LEU A 56 7.33 4.01 -6.79
CA LEU A 56 8.07 3.26 -5.78
C LEU A 56 8.96 4.17 -4.91
N ASP A 57 9.59 5.20 -5.51
CA ASP A 57 10.42 6.17 -4.77
C ASP A 57 9.62 7.05 -3.80
N ASN A 58 8.29 7.09 -3.96
CA ASN A 58 7.39 7.78 -3.04
C ASN A 58 6.93 6.89 -1.88
N PHE A 59 7.37 5.63 -1.83
CA PHE A 59 6.93 4.66 -0.83
C PHE A 59 8.05 4.24 0.10
N THR A 60 7.64 3.81 1.29
CA THR A 60 8.47 3.19 2.31
C THR A 60 7.71 2.05 2.95
N VAL A 61 8.43 1.17 3.63
CA VAL A 61 7.84 0.17 4.52
C VAL A 61 8.53 0.28 5.87
N SER A 62 7.78 0.22 6.95
CA SER A 62 8.32 0.07 8.29
C SER A 62 7.54 -0.99 9.08
N GLU A 63 8.09 -1.40 10.22
CA GLU A 63 7.44 -2.37 11.10
C GLU A 63 6.10 -1.81 11.60
N ILE A 64 5.10 -2.70 11.73
CA ILE A 64 3.83 -2.35 12.36
C ILE A 64 4.05 -2.49 13.87
N PRO A 65 3.78 -1.45 14.68
CA PRO A 65 3.84 -1.58 16.13
C PRO A 65 2.89 -2.67 16.63
N ASP A 66 3.34 -3.53 17.55
CA ASP A 66 2.60 -4.70 18.06
C ASP A 66 1.15 -4.38 18.45
N ARG A 67 0.93 -3.20 19.05
CA ARG A 67 -0.40 -2.72 19.47
C ARG A 67 -1.44 -2.57 18.35
N PHE A 68 -1.02 -2.62 17.07
CA PHE A 68 -1.89 -2.46 15.90
C PHE A 68 -2.01 -3.74 15.06
N ILE A 69 -1.44 -4.86 15.53
CA ILE A 69 -1.54 -6.15 14.82
C ILE A 69 -2.95 -6.71 14.98
N ASP A 70 -3.49 -6.71 16.21
CA ASP A 70 -4.81 -7.27 16.52
C ASP A 70 -5.94 -6.52 15.81
N ASP A 71 -5.85 -5.18 15.70
CA ASP A 71 -6.87 -4.34 15.04
C ASP A 71 -7.02 -4.65 13.53
N ARG A 72 -6.00 -5.23 12.90
CA ARG A 72 -5.98 -5.51 11.45
C ARG A 72 -6.47 -6.90 11.08
N THR A 73 -6.45 -7.85 12.01
CA THR A 73 -6.92 -9.21 11.76
C THR A 73 -8.43 -9.36 11.81
N ASP A 74 -9.14 -8.35 12.32
CA ASP A 74 -10.58 -8.39 12.61
C ASP A 74 -11.47 -7.59 11.62
N SER A 75 -10.94 -7.09 10.48
CA SER A 75 -11.66 -6.23 9.52
C SER A 75 -11.86 -6.83 8.11
#